data_AF-A0AA39SZN0-F1
#
_entry.id   AF-A0AA39SZN0-F1
#
_cell.length_a   1.000
_cell.length_b   1.000
_cell.length_c   1.000
_cell.angle_alpha   90.00
_cell.angle_beta   90.00
_cell.angle_gamma   90.00
#
_symmetry.space_group_name_H-M   'P 1'
#
loop_
_entity.id
_entity.type
_entity.pdbx_description
1 polymer ?
#
loop_
_entity_poly.entity_id
_entity_poly.type
_entity_poly.pdbx_seq_one_letter_code
_entity_poly.pdbx_strand_id
1 'polypeptide(L)'
;MKRSKMNYRAWNHRCWLVSYMTREQVLHQLEKSRNWASLHIADSSCFHYRRRLMLRIFKDFCHTQADHSSGYNFKICNIWKDELDWNEALIKRYVGREALWLHRRFLTSYWIRHIATDLHGVSHQFDFGSFIDHELCLLDSCSTIPDDDFEDFQAQAIHSATYIVWLTKQIPEPQRIDIQEKLRARDLIRLLNTACPERSSLWDCLVGAEVSSQV
;
A
#
# COMPACT_ATOMS: atom_id res chain seq x y z
N MET A 1 -30.45 5.42 -7.91
CA MET A 1 -29.79 6.17 -6.80
C MET A 1 -30.00 5.60 -5.37
N LYS A 2 -30.77 4.51 -5.13
CA LYS A 2 -30.99 3.94 -3.77
C LYS A 2 -30.01 2.85 -3.31
N ARG A 3 -29.26 2.21 -4.22
CA ARG A 3 -28.37 1.07 -3.88
C ARG A 3 -27.13 1.46 -3.08
N SER A 4 -26.54 2.64 -3.29
CA SER A 4 -25.30 3.06 -2.60
C SER A 4 -25.50 3.25 -1.09
N LYS A 5 -26.59 3.91 -0.66
CA LYS A 5 -26.91 4.10 0.78
C LYS A 5 -27.20 2.78 1.51
N MET A 6 -27.87 1.83 0.84
CA MET A 6 -28.13 0.50 1.41
C MET A 6 -26.85 -0.34 1.49
N ASN A 7 -25.97 -0.25 0.48
CA ASN A 7 -24.69 -0.93 0.46
C ASN A 7 -23.76 -0.44 1.59
N TYR A 8 -23.66 0.88 1.80
CA TYR A 8 -22.87 1.44 2.89
C TYR A 8 -23.30 0.96 4.28
N ARG A 9 -24.62 0.92 4.55
CA ARG A 9 -25.15 0.38 5.81
C ARG A 9 -24.84 -1.10 6.00
N ALA A 10 -24.94 -1.89 4.93
CA ALA A 10 -24.58 -3.31 4.96
C ALA A 10 -23.09 -3.50 5.25
N TRP A 11 -22.20 -2.73 4.60
CA TRP A 11 -20.76 -2.77 4.87
C TRP A 11 -20.44 -2.35 6.30
N ASN A 12 -21.08 -1.31 6.83
CA ASN A 12 -20.89 -0.90 8.22
C ASN A 12 -21.31 -1.98 9.21
N HIS A 13 -22.45 -2.64 8.99
CA HIS A 13 -22.87 -3.76 9.80
C HIS A 13 -21.85 -4.92 9.74
N ARG A 14 -21.34 -5.24 8.54
CA ARG A 14 -20.28 -6.24 8.37
C ARG A 14 -19.01 -5.86 9.13
N CYS A 15 -18.58 -4.60 9.08
CA CYS A 15 -17.44 -4.09 9.85
C CYS A 15 -17.64 -4.21 11.36
N TRP A 16 -18.86 -3.95 11.85
CA TRP A 16 -19.20 -4.14 13.27
C TRP A 16 -19.08 -5.61 13.69
N LEU A 17 -19.59 -6.53 12.86
CA LEU A 17 -19.51 -7.98 13.12
C LEU A 17 -18.07 -8.50 13.21
N VAL A 18 -17.10 -7.90 12.50
CA VAL A 18 -15.68 -8.34 12.56
C VAL A 18 -15.15 -8.41 13.98
N SER A 19 -15.59 -7.51 14.87
CA SER A 19 -15.17 -7.49 16.28
C SER A 19 -15.57 -8.76 17.05
N TYR A 20 -16.58 -9.49 16.57
CA TYR A 20 -17.13 -10.70 17.20
C TYR A 20 -16.75 -11.99 16.44
N MET A 21 -16.06 -11.87 15.30
CA MET A 21 -15.66 -13.03 14.51
C MET A 21 -14.43 -13.73 15.12
N THR A 22 -14.44 -15.06 14.99
CA THR A 22 -13.25 -15.91 15.20
C THR A 22 -12.22 -15.66 14.12
N ARG A 23 -10.96 -16.04 14.36
CA ARG A 23 -9.87 -15.87 13.40
C ARG A 23 -10.15 -16.58 12.08
N GLU A 24 -10.66 -17.81 12.14
CA GLU A 24 -10.99 -18.64 10.99
C GLU A 24 -12.07 -17.97 10.14
N GLN A 25 -13.09 -17.39 10.79
CA GLN A 25 -14.13 -16.62 10.10
C GLN A 25 -13.57 -15.37 9.44
N VAL A 26 -12.66 -14.65 10.10
CA VAL A 26 -12.03 -13.43 9.54
C VAL A 26 -11.20 -13.78 8.30
N LEU A 27 -10.39 -14.84 8.37
CA LEU A 27 -9.60 -15.32 7.22
C LEU A 27 -10.50 -15.73 6.05
N HIS A 28 -11.57 -16.50 6.34
CA HIS A 28 -12.53 -16.90 5.32
C HIS A 28 -13.24 -15.69 4.69
N GLN A 29 -13.60 -14.66 5.46
CA GLN A 29 -14.18 -13.43 4.91
C GLN A 29 -13.19 -12.63 4.07
N LEU A 30 -11.90 -12.62 4.44
CA LEU A 30 -10.85 -11.94 3.68
C LEU A 30 -10.70 -12.59 2.30
N GLU A 31 -10.66 -13.92 2.24
CA GLU A 31 -10.62 -14.67 0.99
C GLU A 31 -11.90 -14.45 0.16
N LYS A 32 -13.07 -14.67 0.77
CA LYS A 32 -14.37 -14.56 0.09
C LYS A 32 -14.62 -13.16 -0.50
N SER A 33 -14.14 -12.12 0.17
CA SER A 33 -14.32 -10.74 -0.31
C SER A 33 -13.41 -10.37 -1.48
N ARG A 34 -12.40 -11.18 -1.85
CA ARG A 34 -11.51 -10.90 -3.01
C ARG A 34 -12.28 -10.84 -4.31
N ASN A 35 -13.14 -11.83 -4.57
CA ASN A 35 -13.92 -11.88 -5.80
C ASN A 35 -14.79 -10.63 -5.94
N TRP A 36 -15.49 -10.24 -4.88
CA TRP A 36 -16.30 -9.02 -4.89
C TRP A 36 -15.47 -7.78 -5.16
N ALA A 37 -14.36 -7.60 -4.44
CA ALA A 37 -13.49 -6.44 -4.59
C ALA A 37 -12.86 -6.36 -5.99
N SER A 38 -12.46 -7.50 -6.57
CA SER A 38 -11.88 -7.57 -7.91
C SER A 38 -12.86 -7.21 -9.02
N LEU A 39 -14.17 -7.37 -8.78
CA LEU A 39 -15.25 -7.00 -9.70
C LEU A 39 -15.77 -5.58 -9.45
N HIS A 40 -15.63 -5.07 -8.22
CA HIS A 40 -16.18 -3.78 -7.78
C HIS A 40 -15.08 -2.89 -7.23
N ILE A 41 -14.09 -2.56 -8.06
CA ILE A 41 -12.90 -1.79 -7.68
C ILE A 41 -13.25 -0.39 -7.13
N ALA A 42 -14.32 0.22 -7.64
CA ALA A 42 -14.81 1.52 -7.18
C ALA A 42 -15.56 1.45 -5.83
N ASP A 43 -15.86 0.26 -5.28
CA ASP A 43 -16.51 0.12 -3.98
C ASP A 43 -15.48 0.29 -2.84
N SER A 44 -15.24 1.55 -2.48
CA SER A 44 -14.34 1.93 -1.38
C SER A 44 -14.74 1.31 -0.03
N SER A 45 -16.04 1.01 0.16
CA SER A 45 -16.54 0.37 1.38
C SER A 45 -16.09 -1.08 1.47
N CYS A 46 -15.95 -1.77 0.34
CA CYS A 46 -15.38 -3.11 0.29
C CYS A 46 -13.92 -3.11 0.76
N PHE A 47 -13.09 -2.19 0.25
CA PHE A 47 -11.69 -2.07 0.71
C PHE A 47 -11.60 -1.64 2.17
N HIS A 48 -12.51 -0.82 2.67
CA HIS A 48 -12.59 -0.51 4.10
C HIS A 48 -12.90 -1.76 4.95
N TYR A 49 -13.84 -2.60 4.51
CA TYR A 49 -14.11 -3.88 5.17
C TYR A 49 -12.90 -4.82 5.15
N ARG A 50 -12.19 -4.93 4.02
CA ARG A 50 -10.95 -5.71 3.92
C ARG A 50 -9.89 -5.22 4.91
N ARG A 51 -9.69 -3.90 5.01
CA ARG A 51 -8.79 -3.28 6.00
C ARG A 51 -9.17 -3.66 7.44
N ARG A 52 -10.47 -3.67 7.75
CA ARG A 52 -10.98 -4.09 9.06
C ARG A 52 -10.69 -5.56 9.37
N LEU A 53 -10.86 -6.44 8.38
CA LEU A 53 -10.51 -7.87 8.51
C LEU A 53 -9.01 -8.05 8.74
N MET A 54 -8.17 -7.38 7.94
CA MET A 54 -6.72 -7.37 8.10
C MET A 54 -6.35 -6.95 9.52
N LEU A 55 -6.77 -5.76 9.97
CA LEU A 55 -6.49 -5.27 11.33
C LEU A 55 -6.94 -6.25 12.43
N ARG A 56 -8.03 -6.98 12.24
CA ARG A 56 -8.50 -8.00 13.19
C ARG A 56 -7.54 -9.19 13.28
N ILE A 57 -7.06 -9.71 12.14
CA ILE A 57 -6.06 -10.78 12.06
C ILE A 57 -4.79 -10.38 12.81
N PHE A 58 -4.35 -9.13 12.64
CA PHE A 58 -3.13 -8.67 13.30
C PHE A 58 -3.33 -8.25 14.76
N LYS A 59 -4.52 -7.81 15.17
CA LYS A 59 -4.78 -7.58 16.60
C LYS A 59 -4.63 -8.87 17.40
N ASP A 60 -5.09 -10.00 16.84
CA ASP A 60 -4.90 -11.31 17.45
C ASP A 60 -3.41 -11.65 17.58
N PHE A 61 -2.57 -11.23 16.63
CA PHE A 61 -1.11 -11.41 16.70
C PHE A 61 -0.46 -10.75 17.92
N CYS A 62 -0.78 -9.48 18.21
CA CYS A 62 -0.20 -8.79 19.36
C CYS A 62 -0.63 -9.40 20.70
N HIS A 63 -1.81 -10.02 20.77
CA HIS A 63 -2.32 -10.65 22.00
C HIS A 63 -1.76 -12.06 22.23
N THR A 64 -1.36 -12.78 21.18
CA THR A 64 -0.79 -14.14 21.28
C THR A 64 0.74 -14.15 21.44
N GLN A 65 1.39 -12.99 21.48
CA GLN A 65 2.85 -12.85 21.62
C GLN A 65 3.42 -13.41 22.95
N ALA A 66 2.56 -13.80 23.90
CA ALA A 66 2.94 -14.50 25.13
C ALA A 66 3.32 -15.98 24.91
N ASP A 67 2.88 -16.62 23.82
CA ASP A 67 3.13 -18.04 23.50
C ASP A 67 3.85 -18.18 22.15
N HIS A 68 5.18 -18.03 22.16
CA HIS A 68 6.02 -17.99 20.97
C HIS A 68 5.95 -19.28 20.11
N SER A 69 5.39 -19.19 18.89
CA SER A 69 5.75 -20.07 17.78
C SER A 69 6.10 -19.25 16.53
N SER A 70 7.33 -19.42 16.04
CA SER A 70 7.84 -18.78 14.81
C SER A 70 6.98 -19.05 13.57
N GLY A 71 6.26 -20.18 13.56
CA GLY A 71 5.35 -20.56 12.47
C GLY A 71 4.10 -19.67 12.37
N TYR A 72 3.64 -19.08 13.48
CA TYR A 72 2.48 -18.19 13.46
C TYR A 72 2.80 -16.85 12.80
N ASN A 73 3.98 -16.29 13.09
CA ASN A 73 4.46 -15.04 12.51
C ASN A 73 4.65 -15.19 10.99
N PHE A 74 5.26 -16.30 10.57
CA PHE A 74 5.42 -16.64 9.15
C PHE A 74 4.08 -16.67 8.41
N LYS A 75 3.03 -17.27 9.00
CA LYS A 75 1.70 -17.35 8.39
C LYS A 75 1.10 -15.96 8.15
N ILE A 76 1.33 -15.02 9.06
CA ILE A 76 0.79 -13.66 8.95
C ILE A 76 1.56 -12.84 7.91
N CYS A 77 2.89 -12.95 7.88
CA CYS A 77 3.71 -12.35 6.83
C CYS A 77 3.29 -12.86 5.44
N ASN A 78 2.93 -14.14 5.32
CA ASN A 78 2.44 -14.69 4.06
C ASN A 78 1.06 -14.13 3.65
N ILE A 79 0.11 -14.02 4.58
CA ILE A 79 -1.20 -13.39 4.31
C ILE A 79 -1.00 -11.94 3.85
N TRP A 80 -0.06 -11.25 4.48
CA TRP A 80 0.29 -9.89 4.13
C TRP A 80 0.87 -9.77 2.71
N LYS A 81 1.89 -10.58 2.41
CA LYS A 81 2.51 -10.64 1.09
C LYS A 81 1.47 -10.96 0.02
N ASP A 82 0.65 -11.97 0.25
CA ASP A 82 -0.40 -12.37 -0.68
C ASP A 82 -1.43 -11.25 -0.93
N GLU A 83 -1.75 -10.44 0.10
CA GLU A 83 -2.60 -9.27 -0.08
C GLU A 83 -1.91 -8.13 -0.84
N LEU A 84 -0.60 -7.93 -0.65
CA LEU A 84 0.20 -7.00 -1.45
C LEU A 84 0.25 -7.43 -2.91
N ASP A 85 0.59 -8.69 -3.19
CA ASP A 85 0.72 -9.22 -4.56
C ASP A 85 -0.63 -9.15 -5.29
N TRP A 86 -1.72 -9.49 -4.59
CA TRP A 86 -3.08 -9.36 -5.13
C TRP A 86 -3.45 -7.90 -5.43
N ASN A 87 -3.11 -6.96 -4.54
CA ASN A 87 -3.35 -5.54 -4.77
C ASN A 87 -2.54 -5.00 -5.96
N GLU A 88 -1.29 -5.43 -6.12
CA GLU A 88 -0.46 -5.08 -7.27
C GLU A 88 -1.09 -5.57 -8.59
N ALA A 89 -1.57 -6.82 -8.62
CA ALA A 89 -2.26 -7.37 -9.79
C ALA A 89 -3.51 -6.55 -10.15
N LEU A 90 -4.25 -6.05 -9.16
CA LEU A 90 -5.39 -5.15 -9.39
C LEU A 90 -4.95 -3.78 -9.91
N ILE A 91 -3.87 -3.21 -9.36
CA ILE A 91 -3.34 -1.90 -9.79
C ILE A 91 -2.93 -1.95 -11.27
N LYS A 92 -2.26 -3.03 -11.69
CA LYS A 92 -1.87 -3.22 -13.09
C LYS A 92 -3.06 -3.47 -14.01
N ARG A 93 -4.10 -4.16 -13.52
CA ARG A 93 -5.28 -4.51 -14.31
C ARG A 93 -6.28 -3.35 -14.44
N TYR A 94 -6.44 -2.56 -13.39
CA TYR A 94 -7.45 -1.49 -13.31
C TYR A 94 -6.75 -0.15 -13.10
N VAL A 95 -6.21 0.35 -14.21
CA VAL A 95 -5.46 1.61 -14.31
C VAL A 95 -6.32 2.80 -13.84
N GLY A 96 -5.70 3.75 -13.13
CA GLY A 96 -6.32 5.02 -12.73
C GLY A 96 -7.24 4.95 -11.51
N ARG A 97 -7.30 3.80 -10.81
CA ARG A 97 -8.23 3.62 -9.68
C ARG A 97 -7.57 3.97 -8.34
N GLU A 98 -7.85 5.18 -7.85
CA GLU A 98 -7.35 5.71 -6.57
C GLU A 98 -7.56 4.75 -5.38
N ALA A 99 -8.72 4.08 -5.31
CA ALA A 99 -9.06 3.17 -4.21
C ALA A 99 -8.01 2.06 -4.00
N LEU A 100 -7.37 1.59 -5.07
CA LEU A 100 -6.34 0.56 -5.01
C LEU A 100 -5.05 1.08 -4.39
N TRP A 101 -4.66 2.31 -4.74
CA TRP A 101 -3.50 3.00 -4.16
C TRP A 101 -3.72 3.38 -2.70
N LEU A 102 -4.95 3.76 -2.32
CA LEU A 102 -5.30 3.97 -0.90
C LEU A 102 -5.24 2.67 -0.10
N HIS A 103 -5.63 1.53 -0.68
CA HIS A 103 -5.45 0.22 -0.06
C HIS A 103 -3.98 -0.15 0.04
N ARG A 104 -3.18 0.08 -1.02
CA ARG A 104 -1.71 -0.11 -0.99
C ARG A 104 -1.07 0.70 0.14
N ARG A 105 -1.43 1.98 0.28
CA ARG A 105 -0.95 2.85 1.38
C ARG A 105 -1.29 2.29 2.75
N PHE A 106 -2.52 1.82 2.95
CA PHE A 106 -2.89 1.16 4.20
C PHE A 106 -2.00 -0.06 4.46
N LEU A 107 -1.78 -0.86 3.42
CA LEU A 107 -0.92 -2.02 3.53
C LEU A 107 0.46 -1.52 3.98
N THR A 108 1.17 -0.80 3.13
CA THR A 108 2.55 -0.37 3.40
C THR A 108 2.74 0.38 4.73
N SER A 109 1.78 1.21 5.16
CA SER A 109 1.81 1.89 6.47
C SER A 109 1.94 0.91 7.63
N TYR A 110 1.13 -0.13 7.58
CA TYR A 110 1.06 -1.12 8.64
C TYR A 110 2.34 -1.97 8.64
N TRP A 111 2.79 -2.39 7.47
CA TRP A 111 4.05 -3.11 7.28
C TRP A 111 5.23 -2.37 7.92
N ILE A 112 5.41 -1.09 7.56
CA ILE A 112 6.48 -0.23 8.11
C ILE A 112 6.37 -0.16 9.63
N ARG A 113 5.17 0.07 10.16
CA ARG A 113 4.97 0.21 11.62
C ARG A 113 5.33 -1.07 12.37
N HIS A 114 4.99 -2.24 11.83
CA HIS A 114 5.18 -3.53 12.50
C HIS A 114 6.59 -4.10 12.32
N ILE A 115 7.25 -3.86 11.19
CA ILE A 115 8.66 -4.24 10.99
C ILE A 115 9.60 -3.31 11.75
N ALA A 116 9.31 -2.01 11.81
CA ALA A 116 10.09 -1.09 12.63
C ALA A 116 10.05 -1.44 14.13
N THR A 117 9.01 -2.16 14.59
CA THR A 117 8.93 -2.66 15.98
C THR A 117 9.64 -4.00 16.18
N ASP A 118 9.63 -4.91 15.19
CA ASP A 118 10.28 -6.23 15.27
C ASP A 118 11.80 -6.20 15.01
N LEU A 119 12.38 -5.05 14.60
CA LEU A 119 13.83 -4.88 14.43
C LEU A 119 14.65 -5.12 15.71
N HIS A 120 14.00 -5.15 16.88
CA HIS A 120 14.65 -5.42 18.16
C HIS A 120 14.76 -6.91 18.52
N GLY A 121 14.17 -7.82 17.74
CA GLY A 121 14.16 -9.24 18.11
C GLY A 121 13.81 -10.18 16.97
N VAL A 122 14.83 -10.52 16.16
CA VAL A 122 14.92 -11.78 15.41
C VAL A 122 13.73 -12.11 14.48
N SER A 123 13.76 -11.63 13.23
CA SER A 123 13.58 -12.50 12.05
C SER A 123 13.80 -11.75 10.73
N HIS A 124 14.77 -12.22 9.93
CA HIS A 124 14.99 -11.85 8.52
C HIS A 124 13.86 -12.40 7.60
N GLN A 125 12.58 -12.23 7.94
CA GLN A 125 11.51 -12.91 7.21
C GLN A 125 11.01 -12.13 5.98
N PHE A 126 11.35 -10.85 5.89
CA PHE A 126 11.12 -10.05 4.70
C PHE A 126 12.17 -8.97 4.61
N ASP A 127 12.98 -9.03 3.55
CA ASP A 127 14.00 -8.02 3.33
C ASP A 127 13.33 -6.71 2.93
N PHE A 128 13.51 -5.69 3.76
CA PHE A 128 13.03 -4.34 3.51
C PHE A 128 13.57 -3.80 2.18
N GLY A 129 14.82 -4.11 1.83
CA GLY A 129 15.42 -3.75 0.54
C GLY A 129 14.62 -4.32 -0.62
N SER A 130 14.37 -5.63 -0.58
CA SER A 130 13.53 -6.31 -1.58
C SER A 130 12.13 -5.69 -1.69
N PHE A 131 11.49 -5.32 -0.57
CA PHE A 131 10.17 -4.68 -0.61
C PHE A 131 10.22 -3.34 -1.36
N ILE A 132 11.18 -2.48 -1.04
CA ILE A 132 11.32 -1.19 -1.73
C ILE A 132 11.60 -1.40 -3.21
N ASP A 133 12.47 -2.34 -3.57
CA ASP A 133 12.76 -2.62 -4.98
C ASP A 133 11.49 -3.03 -5.76
N HIS A 134 10.58 -3.79 -5.14
CA HIS A 134 9.28 -4.10 -5.76
C HIS A 134 8.39 -2.86 -5.90
N GLU A 135 8.34 -1.99 -4.89
CA GLU A 135 7.56 -0.74 -4.98
C GLU A 135 8.09 0.20 -6.07
N LEU A 136 9.40 0.28 -6.25
CA LEU A 136 10.04 1.06 -7.32
C LEU A 136 9.73 0.47 -8.71
N CYS A 137 9.79 -0.86 -8.85
CA CYS A 137 9.40 -1.52 -10.10
C CYS A 137 7.91 -1.31 -10.41
N LEU A 138 7.05 -1.30 -9.40
CA LEU A 138 5.63 -1.00 -9.57
C LEU A 138 5.43 0.44 -10.06
N LEU A 139 6.14 1.41 -9.48
CA LEU A 139 6.14 2.80 -9.95
C LEU A 139 6.51 2.87 -11.44
N ASP A 140 7.65 2.31 -11.83
CA ASP A 140 8.12 2.37 -13.22
C ASP A 140 7.08 1.81 -14.20
N SER A 141 6.45 0.68 -13.83
CA SER A 141 5.38 0.07 -14.64
C SER A 141 4.13 0.94 -14.75
N CYS A 142 3.85 1.78 -13.75
CA CYS A 142 2.68 2.65 -13.68
C CYS A 142 2.93 4.05 -14.26
N SER A 143 4.19 4.43 -14.49
CA SER A 143 4.60 5.73 -15.05
C SER A 143 4.63 5.75 -16.59
N THR A 144 4.45 4.60 -17.25
CA THR A 144 4.35 4.55 -18.70
C THR A 144 2.98 5.06 -19.13
N ILE A 145 2.95 6.26 -19.69
CA ILE A 145 1.74 6.87 -20.28
C ILE A 145 1.77 6.54 -21.77
N PRO A 146 0.87 5.69 -22.29
CA PRO A 146 0.74 5.49 -23.72
C PRO A 146 0.38 6.80 -24.41
N ASP A 147 0.69 6.93 -25.70
CA ASP A 147 0.34 8.11 -26.53
C ASP A 147 -1.18 8.25 -26.77
N ASP A 148 -1.99 7.37 -26.17
CA ASP A 148 -3.43 7.46 -26.16
C ASP A 148 -3.90 8.39 -25.02
N ASP A 149 -4.78 9.35 -25.34
CA ASP A 149 -5.36 10.40 -24.48
C ASP A 149 -6.23 9.89 -23.29
N PHE A 150 -6.00 8.68 -22.78
CA PHE A 150 -6.78 8.13 -21.67
C PHE A 150 -6.34 8.73 -20.32
N GLU A 151 -7.20 9.55 -19.74
CA GLU A 151 -7.05 10.15 -18.40
C GLU A 151 -6.69 9.12 -17.30
N ASP A 152 -7.13 7.86 -17.45
CA ASP A 152 -6.85 6.79 -16.50
C ASP A 152 -5.33 6.53 -16.34
N PHE A 153 -4.52 6.60 -17.41
CA PHE A 153 -3.06 6.40 -17.32
C PHE A 153 -2.36 7.59 -16.66
N GLN A 154 -2.82 8.80 -16.94
CA GLN A 154 -2.32 9.99 -16.24
C GLN A 154 -2.66 9.91 -14.74
N ALA A 155 -3.90 9.57 -14.40
CA ALA A 155 -4.32 9.35 -13.01
C ALA A 155 -3.48 8.25 -12.34
N GLN A 156 -3.20 7.16 -13.04
CA GLN A 156 -2.35 6.07 -12.56
C GLN A 156 -0.94 6.56 -12.22
N ALA A 157 -0.31 7.30 -13.13
CA ALA A 157 1.02 7.85 -12.94
C ALA A 157 1.06 8.84 -11.77
N ILE A 158 0.01 9.67 -11.60
CA ILE A 158 -0.13 10.59 -10.46
C ILE A 158 -0.29 9.83 -9.14
N HIS A 159 -1.09 8.77 -9.12
CA HIS A 159 -1.30 7.97 -7.92
C HIS A 159 -0.05 7.21 -7.49
N SER A 160 0.67 6.58 -8.43
CA SER A 160 1.92 5.87 -8.18
C SER A 160 3.01 6.82 -7.67
N ALA A 161 3.16 7.97 -8.32
CA ALA A 161 4.01 9.07 -7.92
C ALA A 161 3.75 9.49 -6.48
N THR A 162 2.52 9.91 -6.20
CA THR A 162 2.09 10.40 -4.87
C THR A 162 2.28 9.33 -3.79
N TYR A 163 2.07 8.06 -4.13
CA TYR A 163 2.31 6.94 -3.23
C TYR A 163 3.79 6.82 -2.83
N ILE A 164 4.72 6.84 -3.79
CA ILE A 164 6.16 6.76 -3.50
C ILE A 164 6.65 7.97 -2.70
N VAL A 165 6.18 9.17 -3.05
CA VAL A 165 6.46 10.40 -2.29
C VAL A 165 5.98 10.29 -0.84
N TRP A 166 4.82 9.68 -0.63
CA TRP A 166 4.32 9.44 0.71
C TRP A 166 5.13 8.37 1.44
N LEU A 167 5.52 7.30 0.74
CA LEU A 167 6.29 6.17 1.28
C LEU A 167 7.63 6.63 1.87
N THR A 168 8.37 7.47 1.14
CA THR A 168 9.67 8.02 1.62
C THR A 168 9.52 8.80 2.92
N LYS A 169 8.37 9.44 3.16
CA LYS A 169 8.10 10.19 4.40
C LYS A 169 7.71 9.31 5.59
N GLN A 170 7.31 8.06 5.36
CA GLN A 170 6.93 7.14 6.44
C GLN A 170 8.11 6.34 7.01
N ILE A 171 9.25 6.37 6.34
CA ILE A 171 10.38 5.49 6.64
C ILE A 171 11.39 6.24 7.54
N PRO A 172 11.90 5.61 8.61
CA PRO A 172 12.92 6.22 9.47
C PRO A 172 14.26 6.45 8.75
N GLU A 173 15.03 7.45 9.21
CA GLU A 173 16.46 7.59 8.89
C GLU A 173 17.22 6.45 9.59
N PRO A 174 17.98 5.55 8.93
CA PRO A 174 18.77 5.74 7.69
C PRO A 174 18.20 5.07 6.42
N GLN A 175 17.13 4.27 6.54
CA GLN A 175 16.52 3.56 5.42
C GLN A 175 15.97 4.54 4.36
N ARG A 176 15.55 5.73 4.81
CA ARG A 176 15.11 6.80 3.92
C ARG A 176 16.20 7.26 2.96
N ILE A 177 17.47 7.32 3.38
CA ILE A 177 18.60 7.75 2.54
C ILE A 177 18.83 6.74 1.42
N ASP A 178 18.87 5.44 1.73
CA ASP A 178 19.01 4.36 0.74
C ASP A 178 17.92 4.44 -0.34
N ILE A 179 16.68 4.69 0.08
CA ILE A 179 15.56 4.84 -0.85
C ILE A 179 15.71 6.09 -1.70
N GLN A 180 16.11 7.22 -1.10
CA GLN A 180 16.35 8.45 -1.85
C GLN A 180 17.47 8.29 -2.88
N GLU A 181 18.55 7.57 -2.57
CA GLU A 181 19.61 7.24 -3.51
C GLU A 181 19.10 6.35 -4.66
N LYS A 182 18.37 5.28 -4.34
CA LYS A 182 17.72 4.41 -5.35
C LYS A 182 16.73 5.18 -6.23
N LEU A 183 16.01 6.15 -5.67
CA LEU A 183 15.09 7.01 -6.41
C LEU A 183 15.84 8.00 -7.33
N ARG A 184 16.95 8.60 -6.86
CA ARG A 184 17.80 9.47 -7.68
C ARG A 184 18.40 8.71 -8.86
N ALA A 185 18.85 7.47 -8.64
CA ALA A 185 19.39 6.62 -9.70
C ALA A 185 18.38 6.27 -10.81
N ARG A 186 17.08 6.36 -10.54
CA ARG A 186 16.00 6.06 -11.49
C ARG A 186 15.37 7.29 -12.16
N ASP A 187 16.00 8.47 -12.06
CA ASP A 187 15.49 9.73 -12.61
C ASP A 187 14.04 10.05 -12.19
N LEU A 188 13.69 9.75 -10.93
CA LEU A 188 12.32 9.91 -10.41
C LEU A 188 11.73 11.30 -10.69
N ILE A 189 12.52 12.36 -10.53
CA ILE A 189 12.09 13.75 -10.80
C ILE A 189 11.57 13.88 -12.23
N ARG A 190 12.24 13.25 -13.21
CA ARG A 190 11.81 13.29 -14.61
C ARG A 190 10.47 12.59 -14.80
N LEU A 191 10.29 11.41 -14.20
CA LEU A 191 9.03 10.65 -14.25
C LEU A 191 7.88 11.43 -13.58
N LEU A 192 8.14 12.04 -12.42
CA LEU A 192 7.17 12.83 -11.66
C LEU A 192 6.76 14.12 -12.39
N ASN A 193 7.73 14.82 -12.98
CA ASN A 193 7.47 16.02 -13.78
C ASN A 193 6.71 15.70 -15.07
N THR A 194 6.96 14.52 -15.66
CA THR A 194 6.21 14.05 -16.83
C THR A 194 4.76 13.70 -16.45
N ALA A 195 4.56 13.03 -15.31
CA ALA A 195 3.23 12.63 -14.86
C ALA A 195 2.37 13.80 -14.33
N CYS A 196 2.99 14.77 -13.66
CA CYS A 196 2.28 15.90 -13.06
C CYS A 196 3.19 17.15 -12.97
N PRO A 197 3.33 17.90 -14.07
CA PRO A 197 4.20 19.08 -14.12
C PRO A 197 3.74 20.19 -13.17
N GLU A 198 2.42 20.28 -12.91
CA GLU A 198 1.83 21.27 -11.98
C GLU A 198 2.29 21.11 -10.52
N ARG A 199 2.84 19.93 -10.17
CA ARG A 199 3.27 19.60 -8.81
C ARG A 199 4.80 19.50 -8.67
N SER A 200 5.54 20.01 -9.65
CA SER A 200 7.02 20.00 -9.68
C SER A 200 7.68 20.41 -8.36
N SER A 201 7.17 21.48 -7.73
CA SER A 201 7.66 21.99 -6.45
C SER A 201 7.54 21.01 -5.27
N LEU A 202 6.56 20.09 -5.30
CA LEU A 202 6.42 19.04 -4.29
C LEU A 202 7.48 17.95 -4.45
N TRP A 203 7.99 17.78 -5.68
CA TRP A 203 8.99 16.78 -6.03
C TRP A 203 10.39 17.22 -5.61
N ASP A 204 10.69 18.52 -5.70
CA ASP A 204 11.97 19.10 -5.27
C ASP A 204 12.25 18.87 -3.77
N CYS A 205 11.20 18.86 -2.93
CA CYS A 205 11.30 18.54 -1.51
C CYS A 205 11.76 17.09 -1.22
N LEU A 206 11.63 16.17 -2.17
CA LEU A 206 12.04 14.75 -1.98
C LEU A 206 13.54 14.54 -2.17
N VAL A 207 14.15 15.33 -3.05
CA VAL A 207 15.57 15.21 -3.37
C VAL A 207 16.43 15.95 -2.35
N GLY A 208 15.82 16.74 -1.47
CA GLY A 208 16.57 17.64 -0.59
C GLY A 208 17.02 18.81 -1.44
N ALA A 209 16.53 20.00 -1.12
CA ALA A 209 17.00 21.20 -1.76
C ALA A 209 18.49 21.38 -1.38
N GLU A 210 19.40 21.05 -2.30
CA GLU A 210 20.69 21.74 -2.35
C GLU A 210 20.40 23.15 -2.84
N VAL A 211 19.92 24.01 -1.93
CA VAL A 211 20.14 25.44 -2.10
C VAL A 211 21.60 25.68 -1.74
N SER A 212 22.46 25.57 -2.76
CA SER A 212 23.74 26.24 -2.78
C SER A 212 23.50 27.74 -2.66
N SER A 213 23.54 28.26 -1.44
CA SER A 213 23.79 29.68 -1.21
C SER A 213 25.26 29.95 -1.49
N GLN A 214 25.59 30.22 -2.74
CA GLN A 214 26.73 31.07 -3.09
C GLN A 214 26.19 32.46 -3.45
N VAL A 215 26.22 33.35 -2.48
CA VAL A 215 26.63 34.77 -2.63
C VAL A 215 27.34 35.16 -1.34
#